data_AF-K7E9K5-F1
#
_entry.id   AF-K7E9K5-F1
#
_cell.length_a   1.000
_cell.length_b   1.000
_cell.length_c   1.000
_cell.angle_alpha   90.00
_cell.angle_beta   90.00
_cell.angle_gamma   90.00
#
_symmetry.space_group_name_H-M   'P 1'
#
loop_
_entity.id
_entity.type
_entity.pdbx_description
1 polymer ?
#
loop_
_entity_poly.entity_id
_entity_poly.type
_entity_poly.pdbx_seq_one_letter_code
_entity_poly.pdbx_strand_id
1 'polypeptide(L)'
;CKLYFVSSDVILECLGFSWELHRAYLCKSETLSKLFTWAMARANPHDLENKEKTKTRKIKISLEIHDPLITKIAFAVALKNLYSIELDVSMEDVLGVMAAASVLEFPSLFQKCVIMMKNGICSATIYSFYSAGCKFKQELLVNACERWLEVNLVPQLGRQIHLRKLSQELLQKVLRSSRLFTFSEFYLLRTTLFWVFLHLSKRCAFLERETGQSYMSVFQCLRLHGITSSKHLEDLRHINFFPQTWLTRILSNHYHALENGGDMAFQRDFSTQAVRFGLLIKEEPKYCSEIVSLYGFFFQIKAVRHEASSYSFYMQRVKYTDPILSFFTSERSPVSMRQEREVKYEIKAQALIDGKWQEFSTYQLTQKFGITKPSCRSQVS
;
A
#
# COMPACT_ATOMS: atom_id res chain seq x y z
N CYS A 1 -41.85 -8.49 -9.65
CA CYS A 1 -42.45 -7.56 -8.66
C CYS A 1 -42.05 -6.14 -8.97
N LYS A 2 -43.01 -5.24 -9.17
CA LYS A 2 -42.79 -3.82 -9.47
C LYS A 2 -42.11 -3.14 -8.27
N LEU A 3 -40.84 -2.76 -8.42
CA LEU A 3 -40.17 -1.81 -7.53
C LEU A 3 -40.80 -0.44 -7.79
N TYR A 4 -41.78 -0.06 -6.98
CA TYR A 4 -42.16 1.35 -6.89
C TYR A 4 -40.91 2.12 -6.48
N PHE A 5 -40.49 3.09 -7.29
CA PHE A 5 -39.53 4.11 -6.88
C PHE A 5 -40.18 4.88 -5.72
N VAL A 6 -39.96 4.42 -4.49
CA VAL A 6 -40.34 5.16 -3.30
C VAL A 6 -39.48 6.41 -3.31
N SER A 7 -40.09 7.58 -3.40
CA SER A 7 -39.37 8.85 -3.23
C SER A 7 -38.82 8.91 -1.81
N SER A 8 -37.57 9.34 -1.64
CA SER A 8 -36.97 9.59 -0.32
C SER A 8 -37.88 10.48 0.52
N ASP A 9 -38.07 10.13 1.80
CA ASP A 9 -38.94 10.83 2.74
C ASP A 9 -38.16 11.49 3.89
N VAL A 10 -36.84 11.29 3.94
CA VAL A 10 -35.94 11.85 4.94
C VAL A 10 -34.73 12.51 4.27
N ILE A 11 -34.33 13.68 4.77
CA ILE A 11 -33.08 14.35 4.43
C ILE A 11 -32.22 14.40 5.68
N LEU A 12 -31.03 13.83 5.62
CA LEU A 12 -30.00 13.94 6.66
C LEU A 12 -28.98 15.01 6.25
N GLU A 13 -28.84 16.05 7.05
CA GLU A 13 -27.73 17.01 6.95
C GLU A 13 -26.55 16.49 7.77
N CYS A 14 -25.44 16.15 7.11
CA CYS A 14 -24.25 15.64 7.77
C CYS A 14 -22.99 15.87 6.92
N LEU A 15 -21.87 16.22 7.55
CA LEU A 15 -20.59 16.51 6.88
C LEU A 15 -20.66 17.62 5.80
N GLY A 16 -21.65 18.52 5.93
CA GLY A 16 -21.93 19.59 4.97
C GLY A 16 -22.68 19.14 3.71
N PHE A 17 -23.34 17.98 3.74
CA PHE A 17 -24.10 17.40 2.64
C PHE A 17 -25.50 17.02 3.09
N SER A 18 -26.46 17.15 2.16
CA SER A 18 -27.82 16.64 2.31
C SER A 18 -27.92 15.23 1.71
N TRP A 19 -28.17 14.23 2.55
CA TRP A 19 -28.30 12.83 2.17
C TRP A 19 -29.77 12.43 2.14
N GLU A 20 -30.23 11.92 0.99
CA GLU A 20 -31.61 11.46 0.85
C GLU A 20 -31.76 10.01 1.33
N LEU A 21 -32.61 9.80 2.32
CA LEU A 21 -32.83 8.50 2.97
C LEU A 21 -34.31 8.11 2.97
N HIS A 22 -34.56 6.83 3.27
CA HIS A 22 -35.90 6.27 3.39
C HIS A 22 -36.14 5.80 4.83
N ARG A 23 -37.24 6.22 5.43
CA ARG A 23 -37.63 5.88 6.82
C ARG A 23 -37.56 4.38 7.12
N ALA A 24 -37.88 3.55 6.12
CA ALA A 24 -37.97 2.10 6.25
C ALA A 24 -36.64 1.44 6.67
N TYR A 25 -35.50 2.08 6.36
CA TYR A 25 -34.18 1.53 6.64
C TYR A 25 -33.49 2.20 7.83
N LEU A 26 -34.05 3.28 8.38
CA LEU A 26 -33.45 4.00 9.51
C LEU A 26 -33.38 3.12 10.77
N CYS A 27 -34.28 2.16 10.93
CA CYS A 27 -34.30 1.21 12.06
C CYS A 27 -33.01 0.39 12.21
N LYS A 28 -32.17 0.30 11.18
CA LYS A 28 -30.86 -0.35 11.23
C LYS A 28 -29.81 0.48 11.98
N SER A 29 -30.04 1.79 12.14
CA SER A 29 -29.19 2.73 12.87
C SER A 29 -29.97 3.31 14.04
N GLU A 30 -29.48 3.07 15.25
CA GLU A 30 -30.16 3.55 16.45
C GLU A 30 -30.11 5.10 16.52
N THR A 31 -28.99 5.70 16.13
CA THR A 31 -28.82 7.16 16.05
C THR A 31 -29.81 7.80 15.07
N LEU A 32 -29.91 7.28 13.84
CA LEU A 32 -30.83 7.84 12.85
C LEU A 32 -32.30 7.64 13.26
N SER A 33 -32.62 6.51 13.89
CA SER A 33 -33.96 6.25 14.42
C SER A 33 -34.36 7.25 15.51
N LYS A 34 -33.46 7.55 16.44
CA LYS A 34 -33.66 8.57 17.50
C LYS A 34 -33.85 9.96 16.89
N LEU A 35 -32.95 10.38 16.00
CA LEU A 35 -33.02 11.69 15.34
C LEU A 35 -34.32 11.87 14.55
N PHE A 36 -34.74 10.84 13.82
CA PHE A 36 -35.99 10.84 13.07
C PHE A 36 -37.20 10.97 14.01
N THR A 37 -37.23 10.20 15.10
CA THR A 37 -38.31 10.24 16.09
C THR A 37 -38.43 11.62 16.74
N TRP A 38 -37.31 12.25 17.08
CA TRP A 38 -37.28 13.61 17.62
C TRP A 38 -37.75 14.67 16.61
N ALA A 39 -37.35 14.56 15.35
CA ALA A 39 -37.83 15.45 14.29
C ALA A 39 -39.34 15.30 14.05
N MET A 40 -39.85 14.07 14.12
CA MET A 40 -41.28 13.76 14.03
C MET A 40 -42.08 14.36 15.19
N ALA A 41 -41.61 14.24 16.43
CA ALA A 41 -42.30 14.78 17.61
C ALA A 41 -42.41 16.31 17.61
N ARG A 42 -41.47 17.00 16.93
CA ARG A 42 -41.48 18.47 16.77
C ARG A 42 -42.30 18.95 15.57
N ALA A 43 -42.73 18.05 14.69
CA ALA A 43 -43.68 18.38 13.63
C ALA A 43 -45.08 18.47 14.25
N ASN A 44 -45.70 19.66 14.21
CA ASN A 44 -46.98 19.95 14.86
C ASN A 44 -48.10 18.96 14.47
N PRO A 45 -48.94 18.49 15.42
CA PRO A 45 -50.13 17.68 15.11
C PRO A 45 -51.20 18.42 14.30
N HIS A 46 -51.28 19.75 14.40
CA HIS A 46 -52.30 20.57 13.73
C HIS A 46 -52.06 20.78 12.22
N ASP A 47 -50.88 20.40 11.69
CA ASP A 47 -50.58 20.43 10.25
C ASP A 47 -51.09 19.17 9.51
N LEU A 48 -51.66 18.18 10.21
CA LEU A 48 -52.12 16.91 9.63
C LEU A 48 -53.52 16.96 8.99
N GLU A 49 -54.30 18.03 9.21
CA GLU A 49 -55.69 18.12 8.73
C GLU A 49 -55.86 18.86 7.38
N ASN A 50 -54.84 19.57 6.86
CA ASN A 50 -54.93 20.20 5.54
C ASN A 50 -54.52 19.23 4.41
N LYS A 51 -55.49 18.41 4.01
CA LYS A 51 -55.38 17.27 3.08
C LYS A 51 -55.11 17.59 1.59
N GLU A 52 -54.82 18.82 1.17
CA GLU A 52 -54.81 19.14 -0.28
C GLU A 52 -53.51 19.71 -0.88
N LYS A 53 -52.37 19.70 -0.16
CA LYS A 53 -51.07 20.15 -0.75
C LYS A 53 -49.83 19.31 -0.39
N THR A 54 -49.96 18.03 -0.05
CA THR A 54 -48.83 17.20 0.36
C THR A 54 -48.07 16.56 -0.82
N LYS A 55 -47.33 17.40 -1.54
CA LYS A 55 -46.17 16.96 -2.31
C LYS A 55 -45.08 16.57 -1.29
N THR A 56 -45.08 15.30 -0.84
CA THR A 56 -43.99 14.63 -0.08
C THR A 56 -43.16 15.54 0.83
N ARG A 57 -43.68 15.92 2.01
CA ARG A 57 -42.94 16.72 3.00
C ARG A 57 -41.79 15.85 3.57
N LYS A 58 -40.58 16.03 3.05
CA LYS A 58 -39.36 15.35 3.54
C LYS A 58 -39.01 15.84 4.94
N ILE A 59 -38.77 14.91 5.87
CA ILE A 59 -38.36 15.23 7.24
C ILE A 59 -36.86 15.48 7.26
N LYS A 60 -36.44 16.61 7.82
CA LYS A 60 -35.02 16.97 7.93
C LYS A 60 -34.48 16.57 9.31
N ILE A 61 -33.40 15.81 9.31
CA ILE A 61 -32.61 15.45 10.49
C ILE A 61 -31.17 15.95 10.29
N SER A 62 -30.45 16.25 11.36
CA SER A 62 -29.06 16.72 11.31
C SER A 62 -28.19 15.88 12.24
N LEU A 63 -26.97 15.58 11.80
CA LEU A 63 -25.95 14.86 12.58
C LEU A 63 -24.60 15.56 12.42
N GLU A 64 -24.03 15.99 13.54
CA GLU A 64 -22.69 16.58 13.57
C GLU A 64 -21.64 15.51 13.85
N ILE A 65 -20.56 15.51 13.06
CA ILE A 65 -19.46 14.54 13.15
C ILE A 65 -18.14 15.29 13.15
N HIS A 66 -17.32 15.03 14.15
CA HIS A 66 -15.97 15.61 14.29
C HIS A 66 -14.85 14.56 14.20
N ASP A 67 -15.18 13.29 13.99
CA ASP A 67 -14.17 12.22 13.91
C ASP A 67 -13.41 12.31 12.56
N PRO A 68 -12.09 12.58 12.57
CA PRO A 68 -11.31 12.73 11.34
C PRO A 68 -11.19 11.44 10.53
N LEU A 69 -11.54 10.28 11.11
CA LEU A 69 -11.58 9.01 10.39
C LEU A 69 -12.78 8.90 9.44
N ILE A 70 -13.82 9.71 9.65
CA ILE A 70 -15.07 9.63 8.89
C ILE A 70 -14.99 10.58 7.70
N THR A 71 -14.65 10.03 6.55
CA THR A 71 -14.72 10.75 5.27
C THR A 71 -16.13 10.71 4.70
N LYS A 72 -16.45 11.62 3.76
CA LYS A 72 -17.72 11.61 3.03
C LYS A 72 -17.96 10.28 2.32
N ILE A 73 -16.90 9.68 1.77
CA ILE A 73 -16.96 8.38 1.07
C ILE A 73 -17.32 7.28 2.07
N ALA A 74 -16.60 7.19 3.19
CA ALA A 74 -16.86 6.19 4.22
C ALA A 74 -18.27 6.32 4.81
N PHE A 75 -18.74 7.55 5.05
CA PHE A 75 -20.09 7.82 5.53
C PHE A 75 -21.16 7.42 4.50
N ALA A 76 -20.95 7.75 3.23
CA ALA A 76 -21.84 7.33 2.14
C ALA A 76 -21.92 5.79 2.02
N VAL A 77 -20.79 5.09 2.13
CA VAL A 77 -20.74 3.63 2.13
C VAL A 77 -21.52 3.06 3.33
N ALA A 78 -21.38 3.66 4.52
CA ALA A 78 -22.16 3.24 5.68
C ALA A 78 -23.68 3.42 5.47
N LEU A 79 -24.10 4.56 4.92
CA LEU A 79 -25.52 4.80 4.56
C LEU A 79 -26.02 3.86 3.47
N LYS A 80 -25.20 3.56 2.45
CA LYS A 80 -25.52 2.58 1.40
C LYS A 80 -25.81 1.20 2.01
N ASN A 81 -25.05 0.80 3.02
CA ASN A 81 -25.24 -0.47 3.73
C ASN A 81 -26.54 -0.52 4.58
N LEU A 82 -27.27 0.58 4.74
CA LEU A 82 -28.66 0.53 5.25
C LEU A 82 -29.58 -0.21 4.26
N TYR A 83 -29.31 -0.13 2.97
CA TYR A 83 -30.12 -0.74 1.90
C TYR A 83 -29.61 -2.12 1.49
N SER A 84 -28.31 -2.37 1.65
CA SER A 84 -27.70 -3.66 1.28
C SER A 84 -27.83 -4.73 2.37
N ILE A 85 -27.91 -5.98 1.92
CA ILE A 85 -27.82 -7.17 2.79
C ILE A 85 -26.35 -7.64 2.85
N GLU A 86 -25.66 -7.59 1.71
CA GLU A 86 -24.24 -7.92 1.58
C GLU A 86 -23.33 -6.76 1.99
N LEU A 87 -22.12 -7.08 2.47
CA LEU A 87 -21.12 -6.08 2.84
C LEU A 87 -20.43 -5.57 1.57
N ASP A 88 -20.70 -4.31 1.20
CA ASP A 88 -20.01 -3.62 0.11
C ASP A 88 -19.08 -2.57 0.70
N VAL A 89 -17.90 -3.03 1.16
CA VAL A 89 -16.87 -2.22 1.81
C VAL A 89 -15.51 -2.65 1.28
N SER A 90 -14.65 -1.69 0.92
CA SER A 90 -13.28 -1.94 0.49
C SER A 90 -12.32 -2.00 1.70
N MET A 91 -11.18 -2.70 1.56
CA MET A 91 -10.15 -2.74 2.61
C MET A 91 -9.51 -1.37 2.86
N GLU A 92 -9.52 -0.46 1.88
CA GLU A 92 -9.00 0.90 2.01
C GLU A 92 -9.94 1.77 2.87
N ASP A 93 -11.26 1.59 2.73
CA ASP A 93 -12.28 2.40 3.41
C ASP A 93 -12.76 1.82 4.74
N VAL A 94 -12.52 0.53 5.00
CA VAL A 94 -13.11 -0.23 6.13
C VAL A 94 -12.95 0.47 7.49
N LEU A 95 -11.84 1.15 7.72
CA LEU A 95 -11.57 1.85 8.97
C LEU A 95 -12.51 3.07 9.15
N GLY A 96 -12.70 3.86 8.08
CA GLY A 96 -13.63 4.98 8.10
C GLY A 96 -15.08 4.52 8.17
N VAL A 97 -15.42 3.41 7.48
CA VAL A 97 -16.78 2.83 7.51
C VAL A 97 -17.10 2.28 8.90
N MET A 98 -16.16 1.62 9.56
CA MET A 98 -16.34 1.18 10.95
C MET A 98 -16.54 2.37 11.90
N ALA A 99 -15.78 3.46 11.73
CA ALA A 99 -15.98 4.68 12.52
C ALA A 99 -17.37 5.29 12.29
N ALA A 100 -17.82 5.37 11.03
CA ALA A 100 -19.16 5.82 10.69
C ALA A 100 -20.25 4.90 11.28
N ALA A 101 -20.06 3.58 11.21
CA ALA A 101 -20.98 2.61 11.80
C ALA A 101 -21.08 2.75 13.32
N SER A 102 -19.98 3.13 13.99
CA SER A 102 -19.98 3.44 15.43
C SER A 102 -20.82 4.69 15.73
N VAL A 103 -20.63 5.78 14.96
CA VAL A 103 -21.39 7.03 15.15
C VAL A 103 -22.86 6.86 14.82
N LEU A 104 -23.18 6.04 13.82
CA LEU A 104 -24.55 5.72 13.44
C LEU A 104 -25.21 4.70 14.40
N GLU A 105 -24.48 4.14 15.37
CA GLU A 105 -24.95 3.02 16.20
C GLU A 105 -25.56 1.92 15.29
N PHE A 106 -24.78 1.42 14.33
CA PHE A 106 -25.18 0.41 13.34
C PHE A 106 -24.45 -0.92 13.58
N PRO A 107 -24.91 -1.79 14.51
CA PRO A 107 -24.12 -2.91 15.02
C PRO A 107 -23.74 -3.95 13.97
N SER A 108 -24.67 -4.26 13.05
CA SER A 108 -24.42 -5.29 12.03
C SER A 108 -23.32 -4.88 11.04
N LEU A 109 -23.28 -3.62 10.60
CA LEU A 109 -22.22 -3.09 9.76
C LEU A 109 -20.90 -3.02 10.53
N PHE A 110 -20.95 -2.54 11.78
CA PHE A 110 -19.77 -2.45 12.63
C PHE A 110 -19.09 -3.81 12.81
N GLN A 111 -19.85 -4.85 13.16
CA GLN A 111 -19.31 -6.22 13.33
C GLN A 111 -18.77 -6.82 12.03
N LYS A 112 -19.45 -6.59 10.90
CA LYS A 112 -18.94 -7.00 9.58
C LYS A 112 -17.59 -6.33 9.26
N CYS A 113 -17.42 -5.05 9.59
CA CYS A 113 -16.14 -4.35 9.43
C CYS A 113 -15.04 -4.97 10.33
N VAL A 114 -15.35 -5.30 11.59
CA VAL A 114 -14.39 -5.96 12.50
C VAL A 114 -13.90 -7.29 11.93
N ILE A 115 -14.79 -8.12 11.39
CA ILE A 115 -14.43 -9.41 10.76
C ILE A 115 -13.55 -9.18 9.53
N MET A 116 -13.93 -8.24 8.67
CA MET A 116 -13.16 -7.90 7.48
C MET A 116 -11.74 -7.41 7.84
N MET A 117 -11.63 -6.51 8.83
CA MET A 117 -10.34 -6.00 9.32
C MET A 117 -9.48 -7.13 9.89
N LYS A 118 -10.06 -8.03 10.68
CA LYS A 118 -9.36 -9.20 11.24
C LYS A 118 -8.75 -10.07 10.14
N ASN A 119 -9.47 -10.29 9.04
CA ASN A 119 -8.99 -11.11 7.92
C ASN A 119 -7.94 -10.38 7.06
N GLY A 120 -7.90 -9.04 7.11
CA GLY A 120 -6.97 -8.22 6.35
C GLY A 120 -5.78 -7.67 7.14
N ILE A 121 -5.43 -8.27 8.28
CA ILE A 121 -4.25 -7.88 9.06
C ILE A 121 -2.98 -8.23 8.28
N CYS A 122 -2.18 -7.22 7.97
CA CYS A 122 -0.84 -7.36 7.41
C CYS A 122 0.06 -6.23 7.91
N SER A 123 1.34 -6.22 7.50
CA SER A 123 2.32 -5.24 7.95
C SER A 123 1.94 -3.78 7.67
N ALA A 124 1.13 -3.53 6.63
CA ALA A 124 0.67 -2.18 6.29
C ALA A 124 -0.55 -1.73 7.13
N THR A 125 -1.44 -2.64 7.51
CA THR A 125 -2.73 -2.34 8.17
C THR A 125 -2.70 -2.54 9.68
N ILE A 126 -1.73 -3.31 10.20
CA ILE A 126 -1.65 -3.74 11.61
C ILE A 126 -1.75 -2.58 12.61
N TYR A 127 -1.02 -1.47 12.36
CA TYR A 127 -1.03 -0.32 13.26
C TYR A 127 -2.40 0.36 13.32
N SER A 128 -2.96 0.68 12.15
CA SER A 128 -4.26 1.33 12.06
C SER A 128 -5.38 0.46 12.63
N PHE A 129 -5.31 -0.87 12.43
CA PHE A 129 -6.32 -1.79 12.95
C PHE A 129 -6.21 -2.00 14.45
N TYR A 130 -5.00 -2.11 15.00
CA TYR A 130 -4.78 -2.14 16.44
C TYR A 130 -5.28 -0.85 17.10
N SER A 131 -4.91 0.31 16.55
CA SER A 131 -5.35 1.62 17.07
C SER A 131 -6.87 1.76 17.04
N ALA A 132 -7.52 1.33 15.95
CA ALA A 132 -8.98 1.31 15.85
C ALA A 132 -9.61 0.34 16.87
N GLY A 133 -9.03 -0.86 17.03
CA GLY A 133 -9.46 -1.82 18.05
C GLY A 133 -9.43 -1.22 19.45
N CYS A 134 -8.37 -0.49 19.81
CA CYS A 134 -8.31 0.23 21.09
C CYS A 134 -9.34 1.36 21.17
N LYS A 135 -9.46 2.21 20.14
CA LYS A 135 -10.38 3.36 20.10
C LYS A 135 -11.84 2.94 20.29
N PHE A 136 -12.26 1.88 19.59
CA PHE A 136 -13.64 1.37 19.63
C PHE A 136 -13.83 0.22 20.63
N LYS A 137 -12.84 -0.04 21.50
CA LYS A 137 -12.87 -1.09 22.54
C LYS A 137 -13.25 -2.48 22.00
N GLN A 138 -12.72 -2.83 20.82
CA GLN A 138 -12.96 -4.12 20.17
C GLN A 138 -11.86 -5.13 20.47
N GLU A 139 -12.04 -5.89 21.56
CA GLU A 139 -11.07 -6.89 22.02
C GLU A 139 -10.75 -7.94 20.96
N LEU A 140 -11.74 -8.38 20.17
CA LEU A 140 -11.53 -9.36 19.09
C LEU A 140 -10.49 -8.88 18.07
N LEU A 141 -10.53 -7.59 17.71
CA LEU A 141 -9.60 -7.01 16.75
C LEU A 141 -8.23 -6.76 17.39
N VAL A 142 -8.20 -6.25 18.63
CA VAL A 142 -6.96 -6.03 19.40
C VAL A 142 -6.20 -7.34 19.56
N ASN A 143 -6.87 -8.39 20.04
CA ASN A 143 -6.29 -9.71 20.25
C ASN A 143 -5.78 -10.33 18.94
N ALA A 144 -6.51 -10.15 17.83
CA ALA A 144 -6.05 -10.61 16.53
C ALA A 144 -4.78 -9.88 16.06
N CYS A 145 -4.70 -8.56 16.28
CA CYS A 145 -3.52 -7.76 15.96
C CYS A 145 -2.31 -8.17 16.81
N GLU A 146 -2.49 -8.34 18.12
CA GLU A 146 -1.44 -8.83 19.02
C GLU A 146 -0.96 -10.22 18.62
N ARG A 147 -1.90 -11.13 18.33
CA ARG A 147 -1.56 -12.47 17.87
C ARG A 147 -0.77 -12.46 16.56
N TRP A 148 -1.15 -11.59 15.64
CA TRP A 148 -0.41 -11.42 14.39
C TRP A 148 1.01 -10.90 14.66
N LEU A 149 1.18 -9.92 15.55
CA LEU A 149 2.49 -9.36 15.91
C LEU A 149 3.39 -10.40 16.58
N GLU A 150 2.85 -11.21 17.49
CA GLU A 150 3.61 -12.30 18.13
C GLU A 150 4.27 -13.23 17.11
N VAL A 151 3.60 -13.51 15.99
CA VAL A 151 4.14 -14.42 14.96
C VAL A 151 4.98 -13.67 13.93
N ASN A 152 4.69 -12.40 13.67
CA ASN A 152 5.21 -11.67 12.51
C ASN A 152 6.14 -10.50 12.82
N LEU A 153 6.39 -10.17 14.09
CA LEU A 153 7.26 -9.07 14.51
C LEU A 153 8.65 -9.20 13.89
N VAL A 154 9.30 -10.35 14.05
CA VAL A 154 10.65 -10.62 13.52
C VAL A 154 10.65 -11.00 12.03
N PRO A 155 9.86 -12.00 11.57
CA PRO A 155 10.01 -12.51 10.21
C PRO A 155 9.47 -11.57 9.12
N GLN A 156 8.45 -10.76 9.42
CA GLN A 156 7.81 -9.89 8.44
C GLN A 156 7.99 -8.41 8.76
N LEU A 157 7.52 -7.95 9.92
CA LEU A 157 7.46 -6.53 10.24
C LEU A 157 8.86 -5.93 10.48
N GLY A 158 9.78 -6.69 11.08
CA GLY A 158 11.16 -6.30 11.36
C GLY A 158 11.99 -6.00 10.12
N ARG A 159 11.50 -6.37 8.93
CA ARG A 159 12.14 -6.11 7.63
C ARG A 159 11.55 -4.90 6.91
N GLN A 160 10.55 -4.25 7.51
CA GLN A 160 9.78 -3.17 6.88
C GLN A 160 9.89 -1.88 7.67
N ILE A 161 9.76 -0.76 6.97
CA ILE A 161 9.78 0.57 7.59
C ILE A 161 8.58 0.79 8.52
N HIS A 162 7.49 0.04 8.29
CA HIS A 162 6.25 0.10 9.07
C HIS A 162 6.46 -0.28 10.54
N LEU A 163 7.57 -0.94 10.87
CA LEU A 163 7.99 -1.17 12.25
C LEU A 163 7.99 0.12 13.08
N ARG A 164 8.36 1.26 12.48
CA ARG A 164 8.32 2.60 13.11
C ARG A 164 6.94 2.98 13.65
N LYS A 165 5.85 2.44 13.09
CA LYS A 165 4.49 2.81 13.50
C LYS A 165 4.09 2.17 14.84
N LEU A 166 4.77 1.09 15.27
CA LEU A 166 4.46 0.47 16.56
C LEU A 166 4.79 1.41 17.72
N SER A 167 3.84 1.58 18.66
CA SER A 167 4.10 2.30 19.90
C SER A 167 5.03 1.52 20.82
N GLN A 168 5.68 2.23 21.74
CA GLN A 168 6.57 1.61 22.72
C GLN A 168 5.81 0.61 23.60
N GLU A 169 4.58 0.94 24.00
CA GLU A 169 3.74 0.12 24.86
C GLU A 169 3.36 -1.19 24.19
N LEU A 170 2.93 -1.13 22.91
CA LEU A 170 2.58 -2.32 22.14
C LEU A 170 3.80 -3.19 21.86
N LEU A 171 4.93 -2.59 21.50
CA LEU A 171 6.17 -3.36 21.30
C LEU A 171 6.58 -4.08 22.59
N GLN A 172 6.59 -3.39 23.73
CA GLN A 172 6.89 -4.01 25.02
C GLN A 172 5.91 -5.13 25.38
N LYS A 173 4.62 -4.95 25.10
CA LYS A 173 3.60 -5.99 25.32
C LYS A 173 3.90 -7.25 24.50
N VAL A 174 4.23 -7.09 23.22
CA VAL A 174 4.56 -8.21 22.33
C VAL A 174 5.88 -8.88 22.74
N LEU A 175 6.89 -8.10 23.12
CA LEU A 175 8.19 -8.62 23.58
C LEU A 175 8.10 -9.45 24.87
N ARG A 176 7.16 -9.12 25.76
CA ARG A 176 6.90 -9.87 27.00
C ARG A 176 6.01 -11.10 26.80
N SER A 177 5.44 -11.29 25.60
CA SER A 177 4.55 -12.41 25.34
C SER A 177 5.33 -13.73 25.23
N SER A 178 4.91 -14.74 25.99
CA SER A 178 5.44 -16.11 25.88
C SER A 178 5.12 -16.79 24.54
N ARG A 179 4.23 -16.20 23.74
CA ARG A 179 3.83 -16.71 22.43
C ARG A 179 4.62 -16.09 21.27
N LEU A 180 5.54 -15.17 21.57
CA LEU A 180 6.37 -14.50 20.59
C LEU A 180 7.24 -15.49 19.83
N PHE A 181 7.18 -15.42 18.50
CA PHE A 181 8.04 -16.18 17.61
C PHE A 181 9.24 -15.33 17.19
N THR A 182 10.44 -15.92 17.30
CA THR A 182 11.68 -15.38 16.73
C THR A 182 12.56 -16.53 16.23
N PHE A 183 13.41 -16.26 15.24
CA PHE A 183 14.42 -17.23 14.78
C PHE A 183 15.52 -17.45 15.82
N SER A 184 15.87 -16.40 16.57
CA SER A 184 16.74 -16.45 17.74
C SER A 184 16.63 -15.14 18.52
N GLU A 185 17.13 -15.12 19.76
CA GLU A 185 17.20 -13.89 20.58
C GLU A 185 17.97 -12.77 19.87
N PHE A 186 18.99 -13.11 19.08
CA PHE A 186 19.76 -12.14 18.32
C PHE A 186 18.91 -11.43 17.23
N TYR A 187 18.03 -12.17 16.54
CA TYR A 187 17.13 -11.55 15.56
C TYR A 187 16.10 -10.64 16.24
N LEU A 188 15.64 -11.01 17.44
CA LEU A 188 14.72 -10.19 18.22
C LEU A 188 15.38 -8.89 18.71
N LEU A 189 16.62 -8.98 19.22
CA LEU A 189 17.45 -7.83 19.55
C LEU A 189 17.65 -6.93 18.33
N ARG A 190 18.01 -7.49 17.17
CA ARG A 190 18.22 -6.73 15.93
C ARG A 190 16.96 -5.98 15.49
N THR A 191 15.80 -6.63 15.54
CA THR A 191 14.51 -5.98 15.24
C THR A 191 14.21 -4.84 16.21
N THR A 192 14.49 -5.03 17.50
CA THR A 192 14.27 -4.00 18.53
C THR A 192 15.22 -2.81 18.34
N LEU A 193 16.51 -3.05 18.07
CA LEU A 193 17.48 -2.00 17.74
C LEU A 193 17.06 -1.22 16.50
N PHE A 194 16.55 -1.91 15.47
CA PHE A 194 16.04 -1.26 14.28
C PHE A 194 14.82 -0.38 14.57
N TRP A 195 13.89 -0.83 15.41
CA TRP A 195 12.76 0.00 15.86
C TRP A 195 13.23 1.27 16.60
N VAL A 196 14.22 1.15 17.49
CA VAL A 196 14.81 2.29 18.21
C VAL A 196 15.44 3.27 17.23
N PHE A 197 16.27 2.77 16.30
CA PHE A 197 16.91 3.59 15.27
C PHE A 197 15.86 4.35 14.45
N LEU A 198 14.80 3.66 14.04
CA LEU A 198 13.68 4.28 13.34
C LEU A 198 13.00 5.36 14.20
N HIS A 199 13.02 5.33 15.53
CA HIS A 199 12.38 6.38 16.35
C HIS A 199 13.23 7.63 16.58
N LEU A 200 14.54 7.58 16.34
CA LEU A 200 15.48 8.69 16.60
C LEU A 200 15.48 9.78 15.50
N SER A 201 15.03 9.47 14.28
CA SER A 201 15.06 10.39 13.13
C SER A 201 13.76 11.20 12.93
N LYS A 202 13.38 12.07 13.88
CA LYS A 202 12.07 12.78 13.84
C LYS A 202 12.08 14.26 13.40
N ARG A 203 13.18 15.02 13.58
CA ARG A 203 13.16 16.49 13.33
C ARG A 203 13.94 16.94 12.09
N CYS A 204 15.14 16.41 11.90
CA CYS A 204 15.96 16.59 10.70
C CYS A 204 16.43 15.23 10.18
N ALA A 205 16.76 15.17 8.89
CA ALA A 205 17.25 13.96 8.27
C ALA A 205 18.53 13.49 8.98
N PHE A 206 18.70 12.19 9.17
CA PHE A 206 19.84 11.65 9.92
C PHE A 206 21.18 12.13 9.35
N LEU A 207 21.36 12.11 8.02
CA LEU A 207 22.61 12.53 7.37
C LEU A 207 22.92 14.02 7.49
N GLU A 208 21.94 14.87 7.86
CA GLU A 208 22.16 16.30 8.07
C GLU A 208 22.69 16.61 9.49
N ARG A 209 22.64 15.63 10.40
CA ARG A 209 23.13 15.77 11.78
C ARG A 209 24.65 15.61 11.84
N GLU A 210 25.29 16.19 12.84
CA GLU A 210 26.74 16.04 13.08
C GLU A 210 27.19 14.58 13.07
N THR A 211 26.45 13.69 13.72
CA THR A 211 26.73 12.25 13.75
C THR A 211 26.49 11.56 12.40
N GLY A 212 25.61 12.09 11.55
CA GLY A 212 25.29 11.54 10.23
C GLY A 212 26.27 11.97 9.14
N GLN A 213 26.90 13.14 9.28
CA GLN A 213 27.82 13.72 8.30
C GLN A 213 29.00 12.79 7.98
N SER A 214 29.54 12.10 8.99
CA SER A 214 30.64 11.14 8.83
C SER A 214 30.28 9.95 7.93
N TYR A 215 28.99 9.67 7.73
CA TYR A 215 28.50 8.58 6.89
C TYR A 215 28.06 9.02 5.50
N MET A 216 28.07 10.32 5.17
CA MET A 216 27.56 10.81 3.88
C MET A 216 28.22 10.13 2.68
N SER A 217 29.54 9.95 2.72
CA SER A 217 30.30 9.31 1.64
C SER A 217 29.83 7.88 1.35
N VAL A 218 29.49 7.11 2.39
CA VAL A 218 28.96 5.75 2.26
C VAL A 218 27.65 5.76 1.46
N PHE A 219 26.75 6.70 1.76
CA PHE A 219 25.45 6.79 1.09
C PHE A 219 25.53 7.44 -0.29
N GLN A 220 26.56 8.27 -0.56
CA GLN A 220 26.83 8.80 -1.90
C GLN A 220 27.26 7.70 -2.89
N CYS A 221 27.82 6.58 -2.40
CA CYS A 221 28.13 5.42 -3.24
C CYS A 221 26.87 4.66 -3.71
N LEU A 222 25.70 4.94 -3.16
CA LEU A 222 24.45 4.26 -3.53
C LEU A 222 23.81 4.91 -4.78
N ARG A 223 23.30 4.07 -5.68
CA ARG A 223 22.56 4.48 -6.88
C ARG A 223 21.08 4.72 -6.56
N LEU A 224 20.80 5.74 -5.75
CA LEU A 224 19.44 6.01 -5.24
C LEU A 224 18.43 6.33 -6.35
N HIS A 225 18.88 6.81 -7.51
CA HIS A 225 18.04 6.98 -8.71
C HIS A 225 17.56 5.66 -9.31
N GLY A 226 18.08 4.51 -8.88
CA GLY A 226 17.54 3.19 -9.23
C GLY A 226 16.26 2.83 -8.47
N ILE A 227 15.86 3.61 -7.46
CA ILE A 227 14.64 3.37 -6.68
C ILE A 227 13.46 4.02 -7.39
N THR A 228 12.76 3.26 -8.22
CA THR A 228 11.69 3.77 -9.11
C THR A 228 10.28 3.53 -8.57
N SER A 229 10.12 2.68 -7.55
CA SER A 229 8.83 2.43 -6.90
C SER A 229 8.40 3.64 -6.07
N SER A 230 7.22 4.19 -6.36
CA SER A 230 6.63 5.30 -5.60
C SER A 230 6.49 4.95 -4.12
N LYS A 231 6.04 3.72 -3.81
CA LYS A 231 5.93 3.22 -2.43
C LYS A 231 7.27 3.25 -1.70
N HIS A 232 8.35 2.82 -2.35
CA HIS A 232 9.68 2.85 -1.73
C HIS A 232 10.17 4.29 -1.51
N LEU A 233 9.86 5.22 -2.41
CA LEU A 233 10.20 6.64 -2.24
C LEU A 233 9.42 7.30 -1.10
N GLU A 234 8.14 6.96 -0.94
CA GLU A 234 7.35 7.34 0.22
C GLU A 234 7.96 6.79 1.52
N ASP A 235 8.37 5.53 1.50
CA ASP A 235 9.05 4.89 2.63
C ASP A 235 10.34 5.63 3.00
N LEU A 236 11.18 6.01 2.03
CA LEU A 236 12.40 6.79 2.26
C LEU A 236 12.10 8.15 2.93
N ARG A 237 11.05 8.84 2.47
CA ARG A 237 10.59 10.08 3.10
C ARG A 237 10.18 9.84 4.55
N HIS A 238 9.48 8.74 4.82
CA HIS A 238 9.06 8.37 6.17
C HIS A 238 10.20 7.92 7.08
N ILE A 239 11.29 7.34 6.57
CA ILE A 239 12.47 7.00 7.39
C ILE A 239 13.19 8.27 7.87
N ASN A 240 13.11 9.36 7.09
CA ASN A 240 13.78 10.63 7.39
C ASN A 240 15.30 10.45 7.62
N PHE A 241 15.92 9.65 6.76
CA PHE A 241 17.36 9.37 6.81
C PHE A 241 18.14 10.31 5.87
N PHE A 242 17.64 10.48 4.65
CA PHE A 242 18.29 11.26 3.60
C PHE A 242 17.85 12.72 3.61
N PRO A 243 18.75 13.67 3.24
CA PRO A 243 18.40 15.07 3.06
C PRO A 243 17.24 15.24 2.08
N GLN A 244 16.35 16.19 2.35
CA GLN A 244 15.19 16.42 1.47
C GLN A 244 15.62 16.79 0.04
N THR A 245 16.75 17.49 -0.10
CA THR A 245 17.33 17.86 -1.40
C THR A 245 17.68 16.64 -2.26
N TRP A 246 18.12 15.54 -1.64
CA TRP A 246 18.43 14.30 -2.35
C TRP A 246 17.15 13.64 -2.86
N LEU A 247 16.12 13.56 -2.01
CA LEU A 247 14.81 13.01 -2.39
C LEU A 247 14.16 13.83 -3.51
N THR A 248 14.19 15.16 -3.41
CA THR A 248 13.69 16.06 -4.46
C THR A 248 14.43 15.86 -5.78
N ARG A 249 15.76 15.69 -5.75
CA ARG A 249 16.55 15.40 -6.96
C ARG A 249 16.18 14.07 -7.59
N ILE A 250 15.97 13.02 -6.79
CA ILE A 250 15.52 11.71 -7.29
C ILE A 250 14.16 11.84 -7.96
N LEU A 251 13.19 12.49 -7.30
CA LEU A 251 11.85 12.70 -7.84
C LEU A 251 11.86 13.54 -9.12
N SER A 252 12.66 14.61 -9.17
CA SER A 252 12.83 15.44 -10.36
C SER A 252 13.40 14.64 -11.55
N ASN A 253 14.41 13.81 -11.30
CA ASN A 253 14.98 12.93 -12.33
C ASN A 253 13.94 11.93 -12.85
N HIS A 254 13.13 11.33 -11.97
CA HIS A 254 12.06 10.41 -12.36
C HIS A 254 10.98 11.09 -13.19
N TYR A 255 10.54 12.27 -12.75
CA TYR A 255 9.59 13.09 -13.49
C TYR A 255 10.10 13.41 -14.89
N HIS A 256 11.34 13.90 -14.99
CA HIS A 256 11.96 14.21 -16.27
C HIS A 256 12.12 12.96 -17.15
N ALA A 257 12.47 11.81 -16.59
CA ALA A 257 12.56 10.56 -17.35
C ALA A 257 11.19 10.15 -17.89
N LEU A 258 10.11 10.26 -17.10
CA LEU A 258 8.75 9.95 -17.53
C LEU A 258 8.28 10.89 -18.65
N GLU A 259 8.48 12.20 -18.50
CA GLU A 259 8.15 13.21 -19.53
C GLU A 259 8.90 12.95 -20.85
N ASN A 260 10.14 12.49 -20.76
CA ASN A 260 10.97 12.15 -21.93
C ASN A 260 10.81 10.69 -22.38
N GLY A 261 9.65 10.08 -22.17
CA GLY A 261 9.31 8.75 -22.68
C GLY A 261 10.16 7.61 -22.12
N GLY A 262 10.68 7.79 -20.90
CA GLY A 262 11.52 6.88 -20.13
C GLY A 262 13.02 7.13 -20.24
N ASP A 263 13.47 8.19 -20.92
CA ASP A 263 14.89 8.47 -21.14
C ASP A 263 15.58 9.08 -19.92
N MET A 264 16.61 8.39 -19.42
CA MET A 264 17.40 8.79 -18.26
C MET A 264 18.47 9.83 -18.64
N ALA A 265 18.04 11.00 -19.11
CA ALA A 265 18.92 12.03 -19.69
C ALA A 265 20.06 12.53 -18.77
N PHE A 266 19.87 12.40 -17.44
CA PHE A 266 20.86 12.80 -16.44
C PHE A 266 21.84 11.69 -16.05
N GLN A 267 21.64 10.47 -16.54
CA GLN A 267 22.53 9.32 -16.29
C GLN A 267 23.40 9.07 -17.53
N ARG A 268 24.61 9.61 -17.51
CA ARG A 268 25.55 9.56 -18.65
C ARG A 268 26.65 8.51 -18.48
N ASP A 269 27.10 8.31 -17.24
CA ASP A 269 28.12 7.33 -16.93
C ASP A 269 27.50 5.99 -16.56
N PHE A 270 27.60 5.03 -17.48
CA PHE A 270 27.05 3.69 -17.29
C PHE A 270 27.66 2.99 -16.06
N SER A 271 28.97 3.15 -15.85
CA SER A 271 29.70 2.41 -14.81
C SER A 271 29.23 2.78 -13.41
N THR A 272 28.92 4.07 -13.17
CA THR A 272 28.50 4.58 -11.86
C THR A 272 26.98 4.76 -11.73
N GLN A 273 26.25 4.91 -12.85
CA GLN A 273 24.84 5.30 -12.85
C GLN A 273 23.88 4.27 -13.47
N ALA A 274 24.34 3.10 -13.93
CA ALA A 274 23.41 2.06 -14.36
C ALA A 274 22.51 1.57 -13.20
N VAL A 275 21.23 1.32 -13.49
CA VAL A 275 20.33 0.66 -12.54
C VAL A 275 20.64 -0.83 -12.50
N ARG A 276 20.74 -1.41 -11.30
CA ARG A 276 21.20 -2.79 -11.10
C ARG A 276 20.04 -3.67 -10.68
N PHE A 277 19.91 -4.80 -11.34
CA PHE A 277 19.01 -5.90 -10.99
C PHE A 277 19.82 -7.19 -10.98
N GLY A 278 19.49 -8.14 -10.11
CA GLY A 278 20.31 -9.32 -9.91
C GLY A 278 19.48 -10.53 -9.48
N LEU A 279 19.93 -11.70 -9.91
CA LEU A 279 19.36 -13.00 -9.55
C LEU A 279 20.42 -13.81 -8.80
N LEU A 280 19.99 -14.62 -7.83
CA LEU A 280 20.86 -15.60 -7.17
C LEU A 280 20.42 -17.00 -7.59
N ILE A 281 21.26 -17.70 -8.34
CA ILE A 281 21.00 -19.09 -8.73
C ILE A 281 21.42 -20.00 -7.56
N LYS A 282 20.46 -20.76 -7.04
CA LYS A 282 20.70 -21.85 -6.09
C LYS A 282 20.59 -23.19 -6.83
N GLU A 283 20.91 -24.30 -6.16
CA GLU A 283 20.89 -25.64 -6.76
C GLU A 283 19.55 -25.96 -7.46
N GLU A 284 18.44 -25.59 -6.84
CA GLU A 284 17.09 -25.65 -7.38
C GLU A 284 16.33 -24.36 -7.05
N PRO A 285 15.43 -23.85 -7.91
CA PRO A 285 15.03 -24.38 -9.23
C PRO A 285 16.06 -24.15 -10.35
N LYS A 286 15.98 -24.94 -11.43
CA LYS A 286 16.82 -24.82 -12.65
C LYS A 286 16.70 -23.49 -13.42
N TYR A 287 15.81 -22.59 -13.03
CA TYR A 287 15.78 -21.23 -13.57
C TYR A 287 15.34 -20.23 -12.51
N CYS A 288 15.87 -19.02 -12.61
CA CYS A 288 15.45 -17.87 -11.82
C CYS A 288 15.00 -16.76 -12.75
N SER A 289 13.92 -16.07 -12.40
CA SER A 289 13.41 -14.96 -13.22
C SER A 289 12.76 -13.90 -12.37
N GLU A 290 12.92 -12.64 -12.77
CA GLU A 290 12.31 -11.49 -12.14
C GLU A 290 11.80 -10.51 -13.21
N ILE A 291 10.67 -9.86 -12.92
CA ILE A 291 10.15 -8.77 -13.75
C ILE A 291 10.66 -7.45 -13.18
N VAL A 292 11.30 -6.68 -14.05
CA VAL A 292 11.81 -5.35 -13.79
C VAL A 292 10.94 -4.34 -14.51
N SER A 293 10.52 -3.29 -13.79
CA SER A 293 9.83 -2.14 -14.37
C SER A 293 10.70 -0.89 -14.29
N LEU A 294 10.90 -0.23 -15.43
CA LEU A 294 11.65 1.02 -15.53
C LEU A 294 10.91 1.99 -16.45
N TYR A 295 10.34 3.04 -15.86
CA TYR A 295 9.58 4.11 -16.55
C TYR A 295 8.54 3.59 -17.56
N GLY A 296 7.80 2.57 -17.16
CA GLY A 296 6.71 1.97 -17.95
C GLY A 296 7.14 0.95 -19.00
N PHE A 297 8.42 0.60 -19.05
CA PHE A 297 8.90 -0.57 -19.78
C PHE A 297 9.12 -1.74 -18.83
N PHE A 298 8.69 -2.93 -19.25
CA PHE A 298 8.81 -4.16 -18.48
C PHE A 298 9.85 -5.08 -19.13
N PHE A 299 10.78 -5.56 -18.33
CA PHE A 299 11.81 -6.52 -18.74
C PHE A 299 11.79 -7.71 -17.81
N GLN A 300 11.74 -8.90 -18.38
CA GLN A 300 11.97 -10.14 -17.66
C GLN A 300 13.46 -10.47 -17.74
N ILE A 301 14.15 -10.45 -16.60
CA ILE A 301 15.49 -11.01 -16.49
C ILE A 301 15.37 -12.51 -16.21
N LYS A 302 16.21 -13.31 -16.88
CA LYS A 302 16.23 -14.78 -16.74
C LYS A 302 17.65 -15.29 -16.61
N ALA A 303 17.80 -16.19 -15.66
CA ALA A 303 18.94 -17.08 -15.56
C ALA A 303 18.43 -18.52 -15.68
N VAL A 304 19.02 -19.30 -16.58
CA VAL A 304 18.64 -20.69 -16.83
C VAL A 304 19.86 -21.57 -16.65
N ARG A 305 19.73 -22.61 -15.84
CA ARG A 305 20.72 -23.68 -15.68
C ARG A 305 20.40 -24.76 -16.71
N HIS A 306 21.38 -25.09 -17.53
CA HIS A 306 21.35 -26.20 -18.48
C HIS A 306 21.96 -27.47 -17.87
N GLU A 307 21.99 -28.55 -18.62
CA GLU A 307 22.72 -29.76 -18.23
C GLU A 307 24.23 -29.47 -18.14
N ALA A 308 24.95 -30.19 -17.27
CA ALA A 308 26.41 -30.08 -17.07
C ALA A 308 26.95 -28.70 -16.63
N SER A 309 26.31 -28.04 -15.64
CA SER A 309 26.80 -26.79 -15.03
C SER A 309 26.96 -25.60 -15.99
N SER A 310 26.31 -25.66 -17.15
CA SER A 310 26.20 -24.52 -18.06
C SER A 310 25.03 -23.62 -17.65
N TYR A 311 25.20 -22.32 -17.81
CA TYR A 311 24.19 -21.31 -17.49
C TYR A 311 24.02 -20.37 -18.68
N SER A 312 22.80 -19.89 -18.88
CA SER A 312 22.53 -18.82 -19.83
C SER A 312 21.77 -17.68 -19.18
N PHE A 313 22.17 -16.46 -19.51
CA PHE A 313 21.59 -15.24 -18.97
C PHE A 313 21.06 -14.37 -20.10
N TYR A 314 19.85 -13.83 -19.93
CA TYR A 314 19.29 -12.87 -20.86
C TYR A 314 18.22 -12.00 -20.21
N MET A 315 17.98 -10.84 -20.82
CA MET A 315 16.80 -10.02 -20.53
C MET A 315 15.86 -10.00 -21.74
N GLN A 316 14.56 -10.01 -21.46
CA GLN A 316 13.52 -10.01 -22.49
C GLN A 316 12.48 -8.95 -22.19
N ARG A 317 12.18 -8.10 -23.18
CA ARG A 317 11.11 -7.11 -23.07
C ARG A 317 9.75 -7.81 -23.06
N VAL A 318 8.89 -7.39 -22.14
CA VAL A 318 7.54 -7.94 -21.90
C VAL A 318 6.49 -6.90 -22.28
N LYS A 319 5.41 -7.35 -22.93
CA LYS A 319 4.28 -6.49 -23.28
C LYS A 319 3.46 -6.18 -22.03
N TYR A 320 2.94 -4.97 -21.90
CA TYR A 320 2.11 -4.57 -20.76
C TYR A 320 0.82 -5.39 -20.60
N THR A 321 0.31 -5.99 -21.68
CA THR A 321 -0.85 -6.89 -21.67
C THR A 321 -0.50 -8.35 -21.38
N ASP A 322 0.78 -8.67 -21.14
CA ASP A 322 1.19 -10.03 -20.89
C ASP A 322 0.64 -10.51 -19.53
N PRO A 323 -0.01 -11.68 -19.47
CA PRO A 323 -0.51 -12.24 -18.21
C PRO A 323 0.56 -12.39 -17.13
N ILE A 324 1.84 -12.47 -17.49
CA ILE A 324 2.92 -12.51 -16.51
C ILE A 324 2.95 -11.23 -15.65
N LEU A 325 2.44 -10.10 -16.15
CA LEU A 325 2.40 -8.83 -15.44
C LEU A 325 1.15 -8.66 -14.56
N SER A 326 0.04 -9.35 -14.88
CA SER A 326 -1.19 -9.25 -14.08
C SER A 326 -1.03 -9.77 -12.66
N PHE A 327 0.02 -10.55 -12.40
CA PHE A 327 0.42 -10.97 -11.05
C PHE A 327 1.24 -9.90 -10.30
N PHE A 328 1.95 -9.02 -11.01
CA PHE A 328 2.91 -8.09 -10.40
C PHE A 328 2.41 -6.64 -10.31
N THR A 329 1.72 -6.11 -11.33
CA THR A 329 1.29 -4.69 -11.37
C THR A 329 0.33 -4.42 -12.52
N SER A 330 -0.96 -4.14 -12.25
CA SER A 330 -1.87 -3.57 -13.27
C SER A 330 -2.57 -2.28 -12.87
N GLU A 331 -2.53 -1.82 -11.61
CA GLU A 331 -3.38 -0.69 -11.21
C GLU A 331 -2.65 0.65 -11.00
N ARG A 332 -1.33 0.70 -10.78
CA ARG A 332 -0.65 1.97 -10.38
C ARG A 332 0.75 2.22 -10.97
N SER A 333 1.23 1.41 -11.92
CA SER A 333 2.52 1.67 -12.60
C SER A 333 2.30 2.42 -13.92
N PRO A 334 3.20 3.34 -14.30
CA PRO A 334 3.18 3.89 -15.64
C PRO A 334 3.34 2.75 -16.66
N VAL A 335 2.70 2.88 -17.82
CA VAL A 335 2.81 1.93 -18.92
C VAL A 335 3.21 2.68 -20.17
N SER A 336 4.32 2.27 -20.79
CA SER A 336 4.76 2.83 -22.06
C SER A 336 4.12 2.07 -23.23
N MET A 337 3.49 2.81 -24.13
CA MET A 337 2.86 2.28 -25.34
C MET A 337 3.80 2.17 -26.54
N ARG A 338 5.08 2.57 -26.38
CA ARG A 338 6.07 2.55 -27.48
C ARG A 338 6.34 1.12 -27.93
N GLN A 339 6.47 0.88 -29.24
CA GLN A 339 6.72 -0.47 -29.78
C GLN A 339 8.17 -0.93 -29.56
N GLU A 340 9.10 0.01 -29.47
CA GLU A 340 10.54 -0.25 -29.33
C GLU A 340 11.14 0.58 -28.20
N ARG A 341 12.25 0.09 -27.64
CA ARG A 341 13.05 0.79 -26.64
C ARG A 341 14.52 0.48 -26.85
N GLU A 342 15.31 1.49 -27.15
CA GLU A 342 16.77 1.34 -27.11
C GLU A 342 17.24 1.28 -25.65
N VAL A 343 18.06 0.28 -25.33
CA VAL A 343 18.59 0.06 -23.99
C VAL A 343 20.08 -0.19 -24.09
N LYS A 344 20.84 0.56 -23.29
CA LYS A 344 22.24 0.26 -22.97
C LYS A 344 22.29 -0.64 -21.74
N TYR A 345 22.91 -1.80 -21.86
CA TYR A 345 22.95 -2.82 -20.81
C TYR A 345 24.29 -3.56 -20.76
N GLU A 346 24.52 -4.25 -19.64
CA GLU A 346 25.63 -5.17 -19.43
C GLU A 346 25.11 -6.27 -18.51
N ILE A 347 25.28 -7.54 -18.91
CA ILE A 347 24.97 -8.69 -18.07
C ILE A 347 26.28 -9.18 -17.47
N LYS A 348 26.34 -9.27 -16.13
CA LYS A 348 27.47 -9.83 -15.40
C LYS A 348 27.05 -11.06 -14.61
N ALA A 349 27.91 -12.07 -14.60
CA ALA A 349 27.77 -13.24 -13.74
C ALA A 349 29.06 -13.46 -12.95
N GLN A 350 28.92 -13.86 -11.69
CA GLN A 350 30.04 -14.20 -10.81
C GLN A 350 29.77 -15.59 -10.24
N ALA A 351 30.78 -16.46 -10.29
CA ALA A 351 30.70 -17.81 -9.77
C ALA A 351 32.00 -18.22 -9.08
N LEU A 352 31.89 -19.05 -8.03
CA LEU A 352 33.02 -19.71 -7.40
C LEU A 352 33.18 -21.09 -8.04
N ILE A 353 34.22 -21.27 -8.85
CA ILE A 353 34.51 -22.50 -9.60
C ILE A 353 35.88 -22.99 -9.16
N ASP A 354 35.97 -24.23 -8.68
CA ASP A 354 37.19 -24.84 -8.16
C ASP A 354 37.93 -23.97 -7.13
N GLY A 355 37.16 -23.31 -6.24
CA GLY A 355 37.68 -22.43 -5.20
C GLY A 355 38.19 -21.07 -5.69
N LYS A 356 38.02 -20.72 -6.97
CA LYS A 356 38.41 -19.42 -7.54
C LYS A 356 37.20 -18.64 -8.02
N TRP A 357 37.18 -17.34 -7.72
CA TRP A 357 36.18 -16.43 -8.27
C TRP A 357 36.42 -16.22 -9.76
N GLN A 358 35.38 -16.44 -10.55
CA GLN A 358 35.35 -16.15 -11.98
C GLN A 358 34.24 -15.13 -12.26
N GLU A 359 34.53 -14.20 -13.17
CA GLU A 359 33.59 -13.17 -13.62
C GLU A 359 33.37 -13.29 -15.12
N PHE A 360 32.11 -13.16 -15.54
CA PHE A 360 31.68 -13.20 -16.93
C PHE A 360 30.89 -11.92 -17.24
N SER A 361 31.08 -11.34 -18.44
CA SER A 361 30.34 -10.15 -18.87
C SER A 361 30.08 -10.15 -20.38
N THR A 362 28.94 -9.61 -20.80
CA THR A 362 28.63 -9.31 -22.21
C THR A 362 29.35 -8.08 -22.77
N TYR A 363 30.14 -7.38 -21.94
CA TYR A 363 30.51 -5.99 -22.16
C TYR A 363 29.27 -5.07 -22.26
N GLN A 364 29.51 -3.77 -22.39
CA GLN A 364 28.45 -2.79 -22.56
C GLN A 364 27.87 -2.86 -23.98
N LEU A 365 26.61 -3.26 -24.10
CA LEU A 365 25.88 -3.37 -25.36
C LEU A 365 24.78 -2.32 -25.44
N THR A 366 24.43 -1.91 -26.66
CA THR A 366 23.24 -1.09 -26.95
C THR A 366 22.36 -1.88 -27.92
N GLN A 367 21.09 -2.06 -27.57
CA GLN A 367 20.15 -2.82 -28.40
C GLN A 367 18.76 -2.18 -28.38
N LYS A 368 18.07 -2.21 -29.52
CA LYS A 368 16.64 -1.91 -29.61
C LYS A 368 15.81 -3.13 -29.24
N PHE A 369 15.08 -3.03 -28.15
CA PHE A 369 14.16 -4.04 -27.67
C PHE A 369 12.76 -3.79 -28.21
N GLY A 370 12.27 -4.68 -29.08
CA GLY A 370 10.87 -4.70 -29.55
C GLY A 370 9.99 -5.62 -28.70
N ILE A 371 8.74 -5.81 -29.11
CA ILE A 371 7.78 -6.73 -28.45
C ILE A 371 7.76 -8.12 -29.12
N THR A 372 8.22 -8.22 -30.36
CA THR A 372 8.25 -9.45 -31.16
C THR A 372 9.50 -10.30 -30.92
N LYS A 373 9.39 -11.62 -31.12
CA LYS A 373 10.45 -12.62 -30.85
C LYS A 373 11.87 -12.31 -31.37
N PRO A 374 12.11 -11.72 -32.56
CA PRO A 374 13.49 -11.48 -33.01
C PRO A 374 14.16 -10.31 -32.27
N SER A 375 13.38 -9.37 -31.73
CA SER A 375 13.88 -8.11 -31.17
C SER A 375 13.63 -7.98 -29.67
N CYS A 376 12.85 -8.87 -29.06
CA CYS A 376 12.46 -8.73 -27.65
C CYS A 376 13.52 -9.22 -26.68
N ARG A 377 14.53 -9.99 -27.12
CA ARG A 377 15.51 -10.64 -26.23
C ARG A 377 16.91 -10.08 -26.45
N SER A 378 17.68 -9.94 -25.37
CA SER A 378 19.10 -9.59 -25.41
C SER A 378 19.95 -10.67 -26.07
N GLN A 379 21.22 -10.37 -26.32
CA GLN A 379 22.20 -11.43 -26.55
C GLN A 379 22.23 -12.36 -25.33
N VAL A 380 22.27 -13.67 -25.60
CA VAL A 380 22.38 -14.69 -24.55
C VAL A 380 23.84 -14.75 -24.13
N SER A 381 24.09 -14.59 -22.84
CA SER A 381 25.42 -14.65 -22.21
C SER A 381 25.69 -16.02 -21.62
#